data_AF-A0A2Z2P1I7-F1
#
_entry.id   AF-A0A2Z2P1I7-F1
#
_cell.length_a   1.000
_cell.length_b   1.000
_cell.length_c   1.000
_cell.angle_alpha   90.00
_cell.angle_beta   90.00
_cell.angle_gamma   90.00
#
_symmetry.space_group_name_H-M   'P 1'
#
loop_
_entity.id
_entity.type
_entity.pdbx_description
1 polymer ?
#
loop_
_entity_poly.entity_id
_entity_poly.type
_entity_poly.pdbx_seq_one_letter_code
_entity_poly.pdbx_strand_id
1 'polypeptide(L)'
;MSAAQRPEERFPDDVIVLLHNANITVSCVPIQLDDGNWQAAIFFVLPADAPCLTHGRLLGGPYTVEFDADLHEHEKGTLIEIGIEIITPIEPSRGTLLFITGHSPSHFETLQLISQQDELPLFIGDEYCRVLYKQRIPVSEAMQKGFRQLLDEAVGRDAIIRMTGHYDPDLVFSDVVASLQLS
;
A
#
# COMPACT_ATOMS: atom_id res chain seq x y z
N MET A 1 26.47 -12.74 -30.69
CA MET A 1 25.53 -11.61 -30.57
C MET A 1 25.28 -11.40 -29.09
N SER A 2 25.79 -10.31 -28.51
CA SER A 2 25.61 -10.01 -27.09
C SER A 2 24.13 -9.69 -26.86
N ALA A 3 23.46 -10.44 -26.00
CA ALA A 3 22.16 -10.03 -25.48
C ALA A 3 22.38 -8.71 -24.76
N ALA A 4 21.89 -7.60 -25.33
CA ALA A 4 21.85 -6.34 -24.62
C ALA A 4 21.01 -6.59 -23.35
N GLN A 5 21.66 -6.59 -22.19
CA GLN A 5 20.97 -6.61 -20.91
C GLN A 5 20.05 -5.40 -20.92
N ARG A 6 18.73 -5.64 -20.98
CA ARG A 6 17.76 -4.58 -20.70
C ARG A 6 18.12 -4.05 -19.31
N PRO A 7 18.16 -2.72 -19.12
CA PRO A 7 18.37 -2.16 -17.80
C PRO A 7 17.35 -2.79 -16.85
N GLU A 8 17.86 -3.30 -15.73
CA GLU A 8 17.04 -3.91 -14.69
C GLU A 8 16.11 -2.83 -14.13
N GLU A 9 14.81 -3.05 -14.29
CA GLU A 9 13.81 -2.09 -13.83
C GLU A 9 13.69 -2.17 -12.31
N ARG A 10 13.64 -1.01 -11.65
CA ARG A 10 13.57 -0.89 -10.20
C ARG A 10 12.42 0.02 -9.80
N PHE A 11 12.02 -0.07 -8.52
CA PHE A 11 11.14 0.93 -7.93
C PHE A 11 11.80 2.32 -7.96
N PRO A 12 11.02 3.41 -7.95
CA PRO A 12 11.56 4.77 -7.82
C PRO A 12 12.37 4.93 -6.53
N ASP A 13 13.46 5.71 -6.58
CA ASP A 13 14.37 5.88 -5.45
C ASP A 13 13.65 6.33 -4.16
N ASP A 14 12.69 7.26 -4.26
CA ASP A 14 11.91 7.73 -3.11
C ASP A 14 11.09 6.62 -2.46
N VAL A 15 10.57 5.69 -3.26
CA VAL A 15 9.83 4.51 -2.75
C VAL A 15 10.79 3.55 -2.06
N ILE A 16 11.98 3.31 -2.63
CA ILE A 16 13.00 2.45 -2.02
C ILE A 16 13.42 3.02 -0.66
N VAL A 17 13.69 4.32 -0.60
CA VAL A 17 14.05 5.02 0.64
C VAL A 17 12.93 4.91 1.67
N LEU A 18 11.68 5.10 1.26
CA LEU A 18 10.52 4.95 2.15
C LEU A 18 10.41 3.53 2.72
N LEU A 19 10.45 2.50 1.86
CA LEU A 19 10.34 1.10 2.28
C LEU A 19 11.48 0.71 3.24
N HIS A 20 12.71 1.10 2.93
CA HIS A 20 13.87 0.78 3.76
C HIS A 20 13.88 1.53 5.09
N ASN A 21 13.60 2.84 5.10
CA ASN A 21 13.61 3.64 6.33
C ASN A 21 12.50 3.21 7.29
N ALA A 22 11.34 2.84 6.75
CA ALA A 22 10.23 2.33 7.55
C ALA A 22 10.37 0.83 7.88
N ASN A 23 11.33 0.12 7.27
CA ASN A 23 11.49 -1.32 7.38
C ASN A 23 10.19 -2.10 7.09
N ILE A 24 9.51 -1.73 6.00
CA ILE A 24 8.25 -2.33 5.56
C ILE A 24 8.40 -2.96 4.18
N THR A 25 7.55 -3.94 3.87
CA THR A 25 7.55 -4.67 2.60
C THR A 25 6.46 -4.21 1.63
N VAL A 26 5.56 -3.33 2.06
CA VAL A 26 4.49 -2.82 1.20
C VAL A 26 4.27 -1.34 1.44
N SER A 27 4.07 -0.60 0.37
CA SER A 27 3.71 0.81 0.43
C SER A 27 2.75 1.15 -0.69
N CYS A 28 1.93 2.18 -0.47
CA CYS A 28 1.06 2.75 -1.48
C CYS A 28 1.27 4.25 -1.47
N VAL A 29 1.68 4.80 -2.61
CA VAL A 29 2.05 6.21 -2.73
C VAL A 29 1.43 6.85 -3.97
N PRO A 30 1.21 8.17 -3.97
CA PRO A 30 0.87 8.89 -5.19
C PRO A 30 2.04 8.86 -6.16
N ILE A 31 1.79 8.51 -7.41
CA ILE A 31 2.74 8.60 -8.51
C ILE A 31 2.14 9.41 -9.64
N GLN A 32 3.01 10.10 -10.39
CA GLN A 32 2.61 10.75 -11.63
C GLN A 32 2.99 9.85 -12.81
N LEU A 33 2.01 9.53 -13.66
CA LEU A 33 2.25 8.81 -14.91
C LEU A 33 2.78 9.78 -15.99
N ASP A 34 3.31 9.21 -17.08
CA ASP A 34 3.92 9.98 -18.19
C ASP A 34 2.98 11.01 -18.84
N ASP A 35 1.66 10.82 -18.73
CA ASP A 35 0.63 11.74 -19.22
C ASP A 35 0.30 12.88 -18.24
N GLY A 36 0.98 12.93 -17.10
CA GLY A 36 0.79 13.93 -16.05
C GLY A 36 -0.32 13.59 -15.05
N ASN A 37 -1.04 12.47 -15.23
CA ASN A 37 -2.11 12.06 -14.34
C ASN A 37 -1.55 11.44 -13.06
N TRP A 38 -2.03 11.93 -11.92
CA TRP A 38 -1.71 11.35 -10.61
C TRP A 38 -2.57 10.12 -10.34
N GLN A 39 -1.95 9.07 -9.83
CA GLN A 39 -2.60 7.83 -9.40
C GLN A 39 -1.95 7.34 -8.11
N ALA A 40 -2.70 6.63 -7.27
CA ALA A 40 -2.06 5.81 -6.26
C ALA A 40 -1.43 4.58 -6.95
N ALA A 41 -0.31 4.08 -6.41
CA ALA A 41 0.30 2.84 -6.84
C ALA A 41 0.84 2.05 -5.64
N ILE A 42 0.67 0.72 -5.70
CA ILE A 42 1.17 -0.21 -4.69
C ILE A 42 2.54 -0.74 -5.12
N PHE A 43 3.47 -0.70 -4.18
CA PHE A 43 4.79 -1.30 -4.29
C PHE A 43 4.89 -2.40 -3.23
N PHE A 44 5.05 -3.64 -3.67
CA PHE A 44 5.07 -4.82 -2.82
C PHE A 44 6.39 -5.55 -3.00
N VAL A 45 7.13 -5.74 -1.91
CA VAL A 45 8.41 -6.45 -1.85
C VAL A 45 8.17 -7.86 -1.35
N LEU A 46 8.55 -8.85 -2.15
CA LEU A 46 8.62 -10.24 -1.71
C LEU A 46 9.93 -10.50 -0.97
N PRO A 47 9.91 -11.15 0.20
CA PRO A 47 11.14 -11.57 0.85
C PRO A 47 11.88 -12.60 -0.02
N ALA A 48 13.21 -12.68 0.09
CA ALA A 48 14.00 -13.55 -0.78
C ALA A 48 13.68 -15.05 -0.64
N ASP A 49 13.15 -15.46 0.50
CA ASP A 49 12.70 -16.81 0.80
C ASP A 49 11.20 -17.02 0.55
N ALA A 50 10.50 -16.04 -0.05
CA ALA A 50 9.08 -16.18 -0.40
C ALA A 50 8.88 -17.46 -1.24
N PRO A 51 8.01 -18.40 -0.82
CA PRO A 51 7.81 -19.68 -1.51
C PRO A 51 7.34 -19.55 -2.95
N CYS A 52 6.73 -18.41 -3.31
CA CYS A 52 6.34 -18.09 -4.68
C CYS A 52 7.52 -17.76 -5.62
N LEU A 53 8.71 -17.55 -5.08
CA LEU A 53 9.93 -17.27 -5.84
C LEU A 53 10.64 -18.56 -6.22
N THR A 54 10.94 -18.70 -7.51
CA THR A 54 11.76 -19.78 -8.05
C THR A 54 13.05 -19.20 -8.62
N HIS A 55 14.18 -19.42 -7.93
CA HIS A 55 15.48 -18.82 -8.26
C HIS A 55 15.44 -17.28 -8.35
N GLY A 56 14.76 -16.63 -7.40
CA GLY A 56 14.60 -15.17 -7.36
C GLY A 56 13.68 -14.62 -8.44
N ARG A 57 12.85 -15.46 -9.06
CA ARG A 57 11.87 -15.05 -10.07
C ARG A 57 10.47 -15.41 -9.63
N LEU A 58 9.56 -14.47 -9.81
CA LEU A 58 8.13 -14.70 -9.66
C LEU A 58 7.57 -15.24 -10.99
N LEU A 59 6.95 -16.43 -10.96
CA LEU A 59 6.47 -17.09 -12.17
C LEU A 59 4.97 -16.90 -12.37
N GLY A 60 4.57 -16.48 -13.57
CA GLY A 60 3.17 -16.40 -14.01
C GLY A 60 2.58 -15.00 -13.99
N GLY A 61 1.30 -14.92 -13.65
CA GLY A 61 0.49 -13.70 -13.61
C GLY A 61 -0.46 -13.53 -14.82
N PRO A 62 -1.47 -12.63 -14.74
CA PRO A 62 -1.76 -11.74 -13.60
C PRO A 62 -2.23 -12.52 -12.37
N TYR A 63 -1.95 -11.98 -11.19
CA TYR A 63 -2.37 -12.56 -9.91
C TYR A 63 -3.71 -11.97 -9.48
N THR A 64 -4.54 -12.79 -8.83
CA THR A 64 -5.70 -12.27 -8.10
C THR A 64 -5.17 -11.46 -6.91
N VAL A 65 -5.75 -10.28 -6.69
CA VAL A 65 -5.42 -9.42 -5.57
C VAL A 65 -6.70 -9.15 -4.79
N GLU A 66 -6.68 -9.45 -3.51
CA GLU A 66 -7.78 -9.20 -2.58
C GLU A 66 -7.40 -8.06 -1.64
N PHE A 67 -8.38 -7.23 -1.31
CA PHE A 67 -8.26 -6.15 -0.37
C PHE A 67 -9.27 -6.35 0.75
N ASP A 68 -8.81 -6.18 1.98
CA ASP A 68 -9.66 -6.04 3.15
C ASP A 68 -9.30 -4.71 3.82
N ALA A 69 -10.30 -3.94 4.23
CA ALA A 69 -10.07 -2.59 4.74
C ALA A 69 -10.89 -2.33 5.99
N ASP A 70 -10.24 -1.82 7.03
CA ASP A 70 -10.85 -1.55 8.32
C ASP A 70 -10.47 -0.15 8.82
N LEU A 71 -11.32 0.41 9.68
CA LEU A 71 -11.10 1.68 10.35
C LEU A 71 -10.85 1.43 11.84
N HIS A 72 -9.62 1.65 12.27
CA HIS A 72 -9.25 1.60 13.68
C HIS A 72 -9.63 2.91 14.37
N GLU A 73 -10.57 2.79 15.30
CA GLU A 73 -10.98 3.88 16.16
C GLU A 73 -10.06 3.98 17.38
N HIS A 74 -9.43 5.12 17.58
CA HIS A 74 -8.64 5.41 18.76
C HIS A 74 -9.08 6.72 19.41
N GLU A 75 -8.93 6.86 20.73
CA GLU A 75 -9.29 8.09 21.43
C GLU A 75 -8.42 9.30 21.04
N LYS A 76 -7.29 9.06 20.36
CA LYS A 76 -6.31 10.08 19.94
C LYS A 76 -6.27 10.33 18.42
N GLY A 77 -7.01 9.57 17.62
CA GLY A 77 -7.08 9.74 16.18
C GLY A 77 -7.69 8.51 15.50
N THR A 78 -7.63 8.47 14.18
CA THR A 78 -8.11 7.35 13.38
C THR A 78 -7.05 6.84 12.42
N LEU A 79 -7.07 5.54 12.18
CA LEU A 79 -6.15 4.87 11.30
C LEU A 79 -6.92 3.90 10.40
N ILE A 80 -6.73 4.01 9.10
CA ILE A 80 -7.30 3.07 8.12
C ILE A 80 -6.25 1.99 7.85
N GLU A 81 -6.63 0.74 8.06
CA GLU A 81 -5.84 -0.43 7.69
C GLU A 81 -6.37 -0.97 6.36
N ILE A 82 -5.47 -1.28 5.43
CA ILE A 82 -5.80 -2.02 4.20
C ILE A 82 -4.88 -3.24 4.11
N GLY A 83 -5.44 -4.41 4.38
CA GLY A 83 -4.83 -5.69 4.06
C GLY A 83 -4.83 -5.91 2.54
N ILE A 84 -3.68 -6.36 2.01
CA ILE A 84 -3.52 -6.80 0.63
C ILE A 84 -3.07 -8.26 0.64
N GLU A 85 -3.78 -9.09 -0.13
CA GLU A 85 -3.39 -10.47 -0.37
C GLU A 85 -3.22 -10.70 -1.88
N ILE A 86 -2.00 -11.09 -2.28
CA ILE A 86 -1.66 -11.44 -3.66
C ILE A 86 -1.67 -12.97 -3.77
N ILE A 87 -2.63 -13.52 -4.50
CA ILE A 87 -2.78 -14.97 -4.70
C ILE A 87 -1.75 -15.46 -5.71
N THR A 88 -0.59 -15.90 -5.21
CA THR A 88 0.47 -16.48 -6.03
C THR A 88 0.26 -18.00 -6.24
N PRO A 89 0.99 -18.65 -7.17
CA PRO A 89 0.77 -20.07 -7.49
C PRO A 89 1.08 -21.07 -6.37
N ILE A 90 1.93 -20.70 -5.41
CA ILE A 90 2.38 -21.60 -4.34
C ILE A 90 1.66 -21.22 -3.03
N GLU A 91 1.75 -19.97 -2.62
CA GLU A 91 1.05 -19.46 -1.45
C GLU A 91 0.70 -17.97 -1.59
N PRO A 92 -0.37 -17.49 -0.95
CA PRO A 92 -0.67 -16.06 -0.93
C PRO A 92 0.44 -15.26 -0.25
N SER A 93 0.81 -14.13 -0.83
CA SER A 93 1.70 -13.14 -0.21
C SER A 93 0.85 -12.01 0.37
N ARG A 94 1.03 -11.72 1.65
CA ARG A 94 0.23 -10.73 2.38
C ARG A 94 1.03 -9.51 2.77
N GLY A 95 0.38 -8.36 2.79
CA GLY A 95 0.92 -7.13 3.32
C GLY A 95 -0.19 -6.27 3.91
N THR A 96 0.18 -5.30 4.73
CA THR A 96 -0.75 -4.37 5.36
C THR A 96 -0.29 -2.95 5.11
N LEU A 97 -1.19 -2.11 4.62
CA LEU A 97 -1.01 -0.68 4.46
C LEU A 97 -1.72 0.04 5.61
N LEU A 98 -1.04 0.97 6.25
CA LEU A 98 -1.62 1.78 7.33
C LEU A 98 -1.66 3.25 6.91
N PHE A 99 -2.85 3.84 6.96
CA PHE A 99 -3.08 5.24 6.61
C PHE A 99 -3.61 5.98 7.84
N ILE A 100 -2.74 6.77 8.47
CA ILE A 100 -3.14 7.67 9.55
C ILE A 100 -3.71 8.94 8.93
N THR A 101 -4.98 9.24 9.22
CA THR A 101 -5.55 10.50 8.74
C THR A 101 -4.95 11.66 9.54
N GLY A 102 -4.64 12.76 8.87
CA GLY A 102 -4.18 13.99 9.51
C GLY A 102 -2.71 14.05 9.98
N HIS A 103 -1.92 12.97 9.86
CA HIS A 103 -0.47 12.98 10.11
C HIS A 103 0.35 13.30 8.85
N SER A 104 0.12 12.57 7.76
CA SER A 104 0.78 12.81 6.48
C SER A 104 -0.23 13.21 5.39
N PRO A 105 -0.05 14.36 4.71
CA PRO A 105 -0.86 14.71 3.55
C PRO A 105 -0.86 13.63 2.46
N SER A 106 0.26 12.90 2.30
CA SER A 106 0.37 11.84 1.29
C SER A 106 -0.58 10.68 1.55
N HIS A 107 -0.84 10.31 2.82
CA HIS A 107 -1.77 9.23 3.16
C HIS A 107 -3.21 9.56 2.72
N PHE A 108 -3.62 10.80 2.98
CA PHE A 108 -4.92 11.30 2.54
C PHE A 108 -5.02 11.32 1.02
N GLU A 109 -4.02 11.88 0.35
CA GLU A 109 -3.97 11.95 -1.12
C GLU A 109 -4.01 10.56 -1.76
N THR A 110 -3.26 9.59 -1.21
CA THR A 110 -3.28 8.21 -1.69
C THR A 110 -4.68 7.59 -1.59
N LEU A 111 -5.33 7.66 -0.43
CA LEU A 111 -6.69 7.12 -0.27
C LEU A 111 -7.70 7.82 -1.19
N GLN A 112 -7.56 9.14 -1.35
CA GLN A 112 -8.39 9.91 -2.28
C GLN A 112 -8.22 9.41 -3.71
N LEU A 113 -6.98 9.22 -4.18
CA LEU A 113 -6.68 8.70 -5.52
C LEU A 113 -7.24 7.29 -5.71
N ILE A 114 -7.04 6.38 -4.75
CA ILE A 114 -7.60 5.01 -4.80
C ILE A 114 -9.14 5.06 -4.98
N SER A 115 -9.82 5.98 -4.29
CA SER A 115 -11.28 6.14 -4.36
C SER A 115 -11.81 6.73 -5.68
N GLN A 116 -10.92 7.12 -6.60
CA GLN A 116 -11.25 7.84 -7.84
C GLN A 116 -10.71 7.16 -9.10
N GLN A 117 -9.72 6.27 -8.98
CA GLN A 117 -9.12 5.56 -10.11
C GLN A 117 -9.86 4.25 -10.41
N ASP A 118 -9.97 3.91 -11.69
CA ASP A 118 -10.59 2.65 -12.16
C ASP A 118 -9.62 1.45 -12.09
N GLU A 119 -8.33 1.73 -12.02
CA GLU A 119 -7.26 0.73 -11.97
C GLU A 119 -6.18 1.18 -10.99
N LEU A 120 -5.65 0.26 -10.19
CA LEU A 120 -4.56 0.47 -9.25
C LEU A 120 -3.29 -0.24 -9.75
N PRO A 121 -2.26 0.52 -10.19
CA PRO A 121 -0.95 -0.05 -10.50
C PRO A 121 -0.37 -0.81 -9.31
N LEU A 122 0.05 -2.04 -9.55
CA LEU A 122 0.77 -2.89 -8.61
C LEU A 122 2.13 -3.25 -9.20
N PHE A 123 3.17 -2.95 -8.45
CA PHE A 123 4.55 -3.31 -8.73
C PHE A 123 5.01 -4.32 -7.69
N ILE A 124 5.38 -5.53 -8.12
CA ILE A 124 5.93 -6.56 -7.24
C ILE A 124 7.43 -6.62 -7.48
N GLY A 125 8.22 -6.48 -6.41
CA GLY A 125 9.68 -6.48 -6.45
C GLY A 125 10.31 -7.52 -5.54
N ASP A 126 11.62 -7.73 -5.71
CA ASP A 126 12.44 -8.51 -4.77
C ASP A 126 12.95 -7.63 -3.60
N GLU A 127 13.71 -8.23 -2.69
CA GLU A 127 14.33 -7.54 -1.54
C GLU A 127 15.27 -6.38 -1.92
N TYR A 128 15.70 -6.30 -3.19
CA TYR A 128 16.51 -5.20 -3.73
C TYR A 128 15.68 -4.18 -4.51
N CYS A 129 14.35 -4.26 -4.39
CA CYS A 129 13.37 -3.43 -5.09
C CYS A 129 13.50 -3.49 -6.62
N ARG A 130 13.99 -4.62 -7.16
CA ARG A 130 13.99 -4.89 -8.60
C ARG A 130 12.61 -5.42 -8.96
N VAL A 131 12.02 -4.85 -10.01
CA VAL A 131 10.67 -5.22 -10.41
C VAL A 131 10.66 -6.63 -10.99
N LEU A 132 9.94 -7.53 -10.30
CA LEU A 132 9.69 -8.90 -10.74
C LEU A 132 8.43 -8.99 -11.60
N TYR A 133 7.40 -8.22 -11.27
CA TYR A 133 6.13 -8.23 -11.98
C TYR A 133 5.37 -6.91 -11.87
N LYS A 134 4.51 -6.63 -12.85
CA LYS A 134 3.63 -5.47 -12.87
C LYS A 134 2.24 -5.86 -13.34
N GLN A 135 1.22 -5.34 -12.69
CA GLN A 135 -0.16 -5.47 -13.16
C GLN A 135 -0.97 -4.23 -12.78
N ARG A 136 -2.16 -4.14 -13.36
CA ARG A 136 -3.17 -3.18 -12.97
C ARG A 136 -4.31 -3.95 -12.31
N ILE A 137 -4.68 -3.54 -11.11
CA ILE A 137 -5.78 -4.14 -10.37
C ILE A 137 -7.05 -3.34 -10.67
N PRO A 138 -8.11 -3.94 -11.24
CA PRO A 138 -9.37 -3.24 -11.43
C PRO A 138 -9.96 -2.81 -10.09
N VAL A 139 -10.31 -1.53 -9.96
CA VAL A 139 -10.98 -0.98 -8.79
C VAL A 139 -12.45 -0.79 -9.13
N SER A 140 -13.31 -1.68 -8.62
CA SER A 140 -14.74 -1.59 -8.88
C SER A 140 -15.37 -0.33 -8.26
N GLU A 141 -16.51 0.13 -8.79
CA GLU A 141 -17.27 1.24 -8.20
C GLU A 141 -17.62 0.99 -6.72
N ALA A 142 -17.90 -0.27 -6.35
CA ALA A 142 -18.18 -0.66 -4.97
C ALA A 142 -16.94 -0.46 -4.07
N MET A 143 -15.76 -0.82 -4.57
CA MET A 143 -14.48 -0.63 -3.87
C MET A 143 -14.13 0.86 -3.76
N GLN A 144 -14.27 1.63 -4.85
CA GLN A 144 -14.10 3.09 -4.84
C GLN A 144 -15.00 3.75 -3.79
N LYS A 145 -16.28 3.34 -3.73
CA LYS A 145 -17.24 3.83 -2.74
C LYS A 145 -16.84 3.43 -1.32
N GLY A 146 -16.38 2.20 -1.10
CA GLY A 146 -15.90 1.72 0.20
C GLY A 146 -14.73 2.56 0.72
N PHE A 147 -13.69 2.77 -0.10
CA PHE A 147 -12.56 3.62 0.28
C PHE A 147 -12.97 5.07 0.54
N ARG A 148 -13.90 5.62 -0.25
CA ARG A 148 -14.43 6.96 0.00
C ARG A 148 -15.16 7.07 1.32
N GLN A 149 -15.99 6.08 1.66
CA GLN A 149 -16.70 6.04 2.94
C GLN A 149 -15.75 5.94 4.13
N LEU A 150 -14.72 5.08 4.04
CA LEU A 150 -13.67 4.98 5.06
C LEU A 150 -12.95 6.32 5.24
N LEU A 151 -12.59 6.98 4.15
CA LEU A 151 -11.92 8.28 4.17
C LEU A 151 -12.80 9.37 4.82
N ASP A 152 -14.06 9.46 4.41
CA ASP A 152 -15.01 10.44 4.94
C ASP A 152 -15.25 10.22 6.44
N GLU A 153 -15.39 8.97 6.89
CA GLU A 153 -15.57 8.65 8.30
C GLU A 153 -14.32 8.98 9.12
N ALA A 154 -13.14 8.56 8.65
CA ALA A 154 -11.88 8.83 9.32
C ALA A 154 -11.64 10.34 9.48
N VAL A 155 -11.83 11.13 8.42
CA VAL A 155 -11.71 12.60 8.47
C VAL A 155 -12.72 13.23 9.44
N GLY A 156 -13.98 12.79 9.39
CA GLY A 156 -15.03 13.31 10.26
C GLY A 156 -14.71 13.08 11.74
N ARG A 157 -14.22 11.89 12.09
CA ARG A 157 -13.81 11.54 13.45
C ARG A 157 -12.55 12.28 13.88
N ASP A 158 -11.54 12.34 13.03
CA ASP A 158 -10.30 13.06 13.31
C ASP A 158 -10.56 14.54 13.62
N ALA A 159 -11.48 15.18 12.88
CA ALA A 159 -11.89 16.55 13.15
C ALA A 159 -12.47 16.71 14.57
N ILE A 160 -13.33 15.78 15.00
CA ILE A 160 -13.91 15.79 16.36
C ILE A 160 -12.81 15.59 17.41
N ILE A 161 -11.91 14.63 17.22
CA ILE A 161 -10.83 14.33 18.17
C ILE A 161 -9.89 15.53 18.31
N ARG A 162 -9.56 16.21 17.21
CA ARG A 162 -8.78 17.46 17.23
C ARG A 162 -9.44 18.56 18.04
N MET A 163 -10.78 18.69 17.97
CA MET A 163 -11.52 19.66 18.77
C MET A 163 -11.46 19.36 20.28
N THR A 164 -11.17 18.11 20.69
CA THR A 164 -11.00 17.78 22.10
C THR A 164 -9.65 18.20 22.68
N GLY A 165 -8.66 18.55 21.84
CA GLY A 165 -7.31 18.90 22.26
C GLY A 165 -6.39 17.73 22.63
N HIS A 166 -6.84 16.48 22.44
CA HIS A 166 -6.09 15.27 22.77
C HIS A 166 -5.61 14.50 21.54
N TYR A 167 -5.52 15.14 20.38
CA TYR A 167 -5.11 14.47 19.14
C TYR A 167 -3.62 14.13 19.16
N ASP A 168 -3.29 12.86 18.96
CA ASP A 168 -1.93 12.31 18.96
C ASP A 168 -1.85 11.13 17.98
N PRO A 169 -1.60 11.39 16.68
CA PRO A 169 -1.59 10.35 15.64
C PRO A 169 -0.39 9.41 15.74
N ASP A 170 0.71 9.83 16.36
CA ASP A 170 1.90 9.00 16.54
C ASP A 170 1.61 7.89 17.55
N LEU A 171 0.90 8.23 18.64
CA LEU A 171 0.44 7.26 19.62
C LEU A 171 -0.52 6.24 18.99
N VAL A 172 -1.51 6.71 18.21
CA VAL A 172 -2.44 5.82 17.48
C VAL A 172 -1.68 4.80 16.64
N PHE A 173 -0.70 5.26 15.85
CA PHE A 173 0.07 4.38 14.99
C PHE A 173 0.87 3.36 15.79
N SER A 174 1.53 3.79 16.86
CA SER A 174 2.31 2.89 17.71
C SER A 174 1.44 1.82 18.38
N ASP A 175 0.24 2.18 18.86
CA ASP A 175 -0.68 1.26 19.53
C ASP A 175 -1.26 0.24 18.54
N VAL A 176 -1.63 0.67 17.33
CA VAL A 176 -2.13 -0.23 16.27
C VAL A 176 -1.04 -1.16 15.76
N VAL A 177 0.18 -0.67 15.51
CA VAL A 177 1.28 -1.54 15.09
C VAL A 177 1.61 -2.57 16.17
N ALA A 178 1.58 -2.16 17.45
CA ALA A 178 1.79 -3.09 18.56
C ALA A 178 0.68 -4.15 18.66
N SER A 179 -0.57 -3.80 18.37
CA SER A 179 -1.68 -4.76 18.38
C SER A 179 -1.57 -5.79 17.25
N LEU A 180 -1.16 -5.36 16.04
CA LEU A 180 -0.93 -6.22 14.89
C LEU A 180 0.26 -7.18 15.05
N GLN A 181 1.25 -6.84 15.89
CA GLN A 181 2.37 -7.74 16.21
C GLN A 181 2.02 -8.81 17.26
N LEU A 182 0.92 -8.61 18.00
CA LEU A 182 0.47 -9.53 19.04
C LEU A 182 -0.60 -10.52 18.55
N SER A 183 -1.12 -10.33 17.34
CA SER A 183 -2.05 -11.22 16.63
C SER A 183 -1.34 -12.25 15.78
#